data_AF-A0A351JXU0-F1
#
_entry.id   AF-A0A351JXU0-F1
#
_cell.length_a   1.000
_cell.length_b   1.000
_cell.length_c   1.000
_cell.angle_alpha   90.00
_cell.angle_beta   90.00
_cell.angle_gamma   90.00
#
_symmetry.space_group_name_H-M   'P 1'
#
loop_
_entity.id
_entity.type
_entity.pdbx_description
1 polymer ?
#
loop_
_entity_poly.entity_id
_entity_poly.type
_entity_poly.pdbx_seq_one_letter_code
_entity_poly.pdbx_strand_id
1 'polypeptide(L)'
;MENFDELTYGERIAEVYDQFYLDADESTIDLLEDLADGGKVLELGIGTGRMALPLHKRGITVVGIDSSPAMITKLREKPSTQAVMSIQHESMRKGTDNISMEKIDAEINRTRKERRAGAK
;
A
#
# COMPACT_ATOMS: atom_id res chain seq x y z
N MET A 1 -15.57 -18.38 10.49
CA MET A 1 -15.68 -18.64 9.05
C MET A 1 -14.59 -19.63 8.71
N GLU A 2 -14.95 -20.83 8.26
CA GLU A 2 -13.95 -21.79 7.76
C GLU A 2 -13.37 -21.26 6.44
N ASN A 3 -12.05 -21.37 6.25
CA ASN A 3 -11.32 -21.02 5.02
C ASN A 3 -11.29 -19.51 4.65
N PHE A 4 -11.09 -18.63 5.63
CA PHE A 4 -10.80 -17.21 5.38
C PHE A 4 -9.36 -16.90 5.81
N ASP A 5 -8.54 -16.48 4.85
CA ASP A 5 -7.14 -16.06 5.04
C ASP A 5 -6.89 -14.67 4.42
N GLU A 6 -5.65 -14.18 4.50
CA GLU A 6 -5.23 -12.88 3.97
C GLU A 6 -5.36 -12.72 2.45
N LEU A 7 -5.50 -13.80 1.69
CA LEU A 7 -5.67 -13.79 0.23
C LEU A 7 -7.15 -13.82 -0.15
N THR A 8 -7.95 -14.53 0.64
CA THR A 8 -9.34 -14.88 0.34
C THR A 8 -10.19 -13.67 0.00
N TYR A 9 -10.01 -12.55 0.70
CA TYR A 9 -10.76 -11.33 0.42
C TYR A 9 -10.39 -10.74 -0.94
N GLY A 10 -9.11 -10.44 -1.15
CA GLY A 10 -8.63 -9.76 -2.37
C GLY A 10 -8.88 -10.58 -3.63
N GLU A 11 -8.54 -11.87 -3.60
CA GLU A 11 -8.70 -12.77 -4.76
C GLU A 11 -10.17 -12.91 -5.19
N ARG A 12 -11.11 -12.93 -4.24
CA ARG A 12 -12.53 -13.15 -4.54
C ARG A 12 -13.24 -11.95 -5.13
N ILE A 13 -12.77 -10.74 -4.82
CA ILE A 13 -13.51 -9.51 -5.17
C ILE A 13 -12.75 -8.61 -6.12
N ALA A 14 -11.48 -8.88 -6.46
CA ALA A 14 -10.67 -8.01 -7.30
C ALA A 14 -11.38 -7.56 -8.60
N GLU A 15 -12.13 -8.45 -9.24
CA GLU A 15 -12.87 -8.15 -10.48
C GLU A 15 -14.01 -7.13 -10.30
N VAL A 16 -14.59 -7.07 -9.11
CA VAL A 16 -15.78 -6.25 -8.79
C VAL A 16 -15.48 -5.16 -7.75
N TYR A 17 -14.25 -5.09 -7.23
CA TYR A 17 -13.88 -4.18 -6.14
C TYR A 17 -14.18 -2.72 -6.50
N ASP A 18 -13.75 -2.28 -7.67
CA ASP A 18 -13.96 -0.92 -8.15
C ASP A 18 -15.44 -0.61 -8.48
N GLN A 19 -16.30 -1.63 -8.58
CA GLN A 19 -17.74 -1.45 -8.79
C GLN A 19 -18.47 -1.24 -7.46
N PHE A 20 -17.97 -1.85 -6.38
CA PHE A 20 -18.55 -1.72 -5.03
C PHE A 20 -18.01 -0.54 -4.25
N TYR A 21 -16.75 -0.17 -4.48
CA TYR A 21 -16.11 0.94 -3.80
C TYR A 21 -15.99 2.12 -4.74
N LEU A 22 -16.72 3.18 -4.41
CA LEU A 22 -16.59 4.48 -5.04
C LEU A 22 -15.16 5.02 -4.89
N ASP A 23 -14.83 5.98 -5.74
CA ASP A 23 -13.58 6.73 -5.68
C ASP A 23 -13.36 7.33 -4.29
N ALA A 24 -12.08 7.56 -3.97
CA ALA A 24 -11.71 8.23 -2.74
C ALA A 24 -12.35 9.62 -2.65
N ASP A 25 -12.86 9.96 -1.47
CA ASP A 25 -13.33 11.32 -1.21
C ASP A 25 -12.15 12.30 -1.26
N GLU A 26 -12.33 13.42 -1.96
CA GLU A 26 -11.25 14.40 -2.16
C GLU A 26 -10.72 14.95 -0.84
N SER A 27 -11.57 15.13 0.18
CA SER A 27 -11.13 15.61 1.49
C SER A 27 -10.20 14.61 2.21
N THR A 28 -10.34 13.32 1.91
CA THR A 28 -9.42 12.29 2.40
C THR A 28 -8.08 12.39 1.68
N ILE A 29 -8.09 12.63 0.37
CA ILE A 29 -6.85 12.81 -0.39
C ILE A 29 -6.11 14.09 0.03
N ASP A 30 -6.84 15.18 0.28
CA ASP A 30 -6.28 16.44 0.83
C ASP A 30 -5.55 16.18 2.15
N LEU A 31 -6.23 15.51 3.10
CA LEU A 31 -5.63 15.19 4.38
C LEU A 31 -4.37 14.32 4.24
N LEU A 32 -4.41 13.32 3.37
CA LEU A 32 -3.27 12.41 3.16
C LEU A 32 -2.09 13.11 2.47
N GLU A 33 -2.35 14.06 1.58
CA GLU A 33 -1.33 14.93 0.98
C GLU A 33 -0.67 15.82 2.03
N ASP A 34 -1.47 16.50 2.85
CA ASP A 34 -0.98 17.35 3.93
C ASP A 34 -0.11 16.54 4.91
N LEU A 35 -0.55 15.33 5.27
CA LEU A 35 0.20 14.44 6.15
C LEU A 35 1.47 13.88 5.51
N ALA A 36 1.51 13.77 4.18
CA ALA A 36 2.71 13.34 3.48
C ALA A 36 3.83 14.40 3.57
N ASP A 37 3.47 15.69 3.66
CA ASP A 37 4.41 16.82 3.81
C ASP A 37 5.56 16.77 2.77
N GLY A 38 5.20 16.53 1.50
CA GLY A 38 6.14 16.36 0.39
C GLY A 38 6.96 15.05 0.42
N GLY A 39 6.71 14.18 1.40
CA GLY A 39 7.35 12.89 1.58
C GLY A 39 6.76 11.75 0.72
N LYS A 40 7.34 10.56 0.88
CA LYS A 40 6.83 9.33 0.25
C LYS A 40 5.84 8.62 1.19
N VAL A 41 4.79 8.06 0.64
CA VAL A 41 3.74 7.34 1.37
C VAL A 41 3.91 5.83 1.21
N LEU A 42 3.65 5.09 2.28
CA LEU A 42 3.50 3.63 2.27
C LEU A 42 2.03 3.29 2.50
N GLU A 43 1.40 2.61 1.56
CA GLU A 43 0.03 2.08 1.69
C GLU A 43 0.05 0.57 1.93
N LEU A 44 -0.57 0.14 3.03
CA LEU A 44 -0.73 -1.28 3.39
C LEU A 44 -2.12 -1.75 2.96
N GLY A 45 -2.19 -2.80 2.15
CA GLY A 45 -3.42 -3.21 1.48
C GLY A 45 -3.79 -2.24 0.36
N ILE A 46 -2.84 -1.97 -0.54
CA ILE A 46 -3.02 -0.98 -1.63
C ILE A 46 -4.18 -1.36 -2.57
N GLY A 47 -4.56 -2.64 -2.64
CA GLY A 47 -5.66 -3.12 -3.44
C GLY A 47 -5.51 -2.72 -4.91
N THR A 48 -6.60 -2.19 -5.47
CA THR A 48 -6.64 -1.63 -6.83
C THR A 48 -6.20 -0.15 -6.90
N GLY A 49 -5.61 0.40 -5.82
CA GLY A 49 -5.04 1.75 -5.74
C GLY A 49 -6.04 2.87 -5.55
N ARG A 50 -7.13 2.62 -4.81
CA ARG A 50 -8.19 3.63 -4.56
C ARG A 50 -7.64 4.93 -3.95
N MET A 51 -6.66 4.85 -3.05
CA MET A 51 -5.98 6.02 -2.47
C MET A 51 -4.68 6.35 -3.20
N ALA A 52 -3.88 5.34 -3.53
CA ALA A 52 -2.61 5.52 -4.23
C ALA A 52 -2.70 6.31 -5.54
N LEU A 53 -3.71 6.03 -6.39
CA LEU A 53 -3.79 6.66 -7.70
C LEU A 53 -4.12 8.15 -7.64
N PRO A 54 -5.11 8.62 -6.85
CA PRO A 54 -5.31 10.05 -6.61
C PRO A 54 -4.08 10.74 -6.01
N LEU A 55 -3.45 10.17 -4.98
CA LEU A 55 -2.24 10.75 -4.38
C LEU A 55 -1.11 10.86 -5.40
N HIS A 56 -0.96 9.83 -6.24
CA HIS A 56 0.03 9.84 -7.31
C HIS A 56 -0.22 10.95 -8.33
N LYS A 57 -1.49 11.21 -8.70
CA LYS A 57 -1.85 12.33 -9.58
C LYS A 57 -1.48 13.70 -8.98
N ARG A 58 -1.40 13.81 -7.65
CA ARG A 58 -0.92 15.01 -6.95
C ARG A 58 0.62 15.09 -6.82
N GLY A 59 1.34 14.15 -7.45
CA GLY A 59 2.81 14.12 -7.46
C GLY A 59 3.43 13.38 -6.27
N ILE A 60 2.61 12.77 -5.41
CA ILE A 60 3.10 12.01 -4.26
C ILE A 60 3.60 10.64 -4.73
N THR A 61 4.78 10.25 -4.26
CA THR A 61 5.30 8.90 -4.50
C THR A 61 4.67 7.93 -3.49
N VAL A 62 3.91 6.96 -4.00
CA VAL A 62 3.28 5.93 -3.18
C VAL A 62 3.95 4.58 -3.42
N VAL A 63 4.37 3.94 -2.34
CA VAL A 63 4.77 2.53 -2.31
C VAL A 63 3.61 1.75 -1.71
N GLY A 64 3.16 0.71 -2.40
CA GLY A 64 2.05 -0.11 -1.96
C GLY A 64 2.48 -1.54 -1.63
N ILE A 65 1.82 -2.14 -0.65
CA ILE A 65 1.93 -3.58 -0.36
C ILE A 65 0.52 -4.17 -0.41
N ASP A 66 0.36 -5.30 -1.10
CA ASP A 66 -0.86 -6.11 -1.02
C ASP A 66 -0.51 -7.59 -1.03
N SER A 67 -1.31 -8.40 -0.34
CA SER A 67 -1.17 -9.85 -0.32
C SER A 67 -1.76 -10.49 -1.58
N SER A 68 -2.79 -9.87 -2.20
CA SER A 68 -3.53 -10.41 -3.33
C SER A 68 -2.88 -10.07 -4.68
N PRO A 69 -2.33 -11.06 -5.41
CA PRO A 69 -1.89 -10.86 -6.79
C PRO A 69 -3.02 -10.38 -7.72
N ALA A 70 -4.27 -10.78 -7.49
CA ALA A 70 -5.39 -10.31 -8.30
C ALA A 70 -5.60 -8.79 -8.16
N MET A 71 -5.55 -8.27 -6.92
CA MET A 71 -5.63 -6.83 -6.65
C MET A 71 -4.49 -6.05 -7.32
N ILE A 72 -3.24 -6.53 -7.19
CA ILE A 72 -2.09 -5.88 -7.83
C ILE A 72 -2.16 -5.92 -9.36
N THR A 73 -2.67 -7.01 -9.93
CA THR A 73 -2.91 -7.10 -11.37
C THR A 73 -3.90 -6.02 -11.82
N LYS A 74 -5.03 -5.89 -11.11
CA LYS A 74 -6.02 -4.84 -11.37
C LYS A 74 -5.48 -3.43 -11.20
N LEU A 75 -4.64 -3.20 -10.18
CA LEU A 75 -3.94 -1.94 -10.05
C LEU A 75 -3.11 -1.65 -11.29
N ARG A 76 -2.24 -2.58 -11.73
CA ARG A 76 -1.32 -2.39 -12.86
C ARG A 76 -2.01 -2.18 -14.22
N GLU A 77 -3.23 -2.69 -14.40
CA GLU A 77 -4.05 -2.44 -15.59
C GLU A 77 -4.49 -0.97 -15.72
N LYS A 78 -4.49 -0.19 -14.62
CA LYS A 78 -4.97 1.19 -14.62
C LYS A 78 -3.95 2.17 -15.23
N PRO A 79 -4.41 3.24 -15.89
CA PRO A 79 -3.54 4.35 -16.30
C PRO A 79 -2.83 4.98 -15.08
N SER A 80 -1.63 5.53 -15.29
CA SER A 80 -0.85 6.24 -14.25
C SER A 80 -0.26 5.38 -13.13
N THR A 81 -0.07 4.08 -13.34
CA THR A 81 0.51 3.16 -12.34
C THR A 81 2.03 3.07 -12.37
N GLN A 82 2.67 3.63 -13.41
CA GLN A 82 4.13 3.51 -13.65
C GLN A 82 5.00 4.06 -12.50
N ALA A 83 4.45 4.86 -11.60
CA ALA A 83 5.16 5.39 -10.43
C ALA A 83 4.57 4.94 -9.08
N VAL A 84 3.59 4.03 -9.08
CA VAL A 84 3.16 3.32 -7.87
C VAL A 84 3.98 2.04 -7.77
N MET A 85 4.92 2.00 -6.82
CA MET A 85 5.73 0.80 -6.60
C MET A 85 4.95 -0.18 -5.71
N SER A 86 4.32 -1.18 -6.32
CA SER A 86 3.65 -2.25 -5.58
C SER A 86 4.62 -3.41 -5.30
N ILE A 87 4.78 -3.79 -4.04
CA ILE A 87 5.51 -4.99 -3.65
C ILE A 87 4.50 -6.08 -3.29
N GLN A 88 4.59 -7.20 -4.00
CA GLN A 88 3.97 -8.45 -3.57
C GLN A 88 4.99 -9.21 -2.72
N HIS A 89 4.74 -9.37 -1.43
CA HIS A 89 5.69 -10.07 -0.57
C HIS A 89 5.34 -11.56 -0.47
N GLU A 90 6.17 -12.41 -1.07
CA GLU A 90 5.94 -13.86 -1.16
C GLU A 90 5.87 -14.54 0.22
N SER A 91 6.52 -13.99 1.22
CA SER A 91 6.51 -14.55 2.58
C SER A 91 5.33 -14.07 3.44
N MET A 92 4.62 -13.00 3.05
CA MET A 92 3.24 -12.75 3.53
C MET A 92 2.28 -13.81 2.98
N ARG A 93 2.43 -14.19 1.70
CA ARG A 93 1.63 -15.28 1.06
C ARG A 93 1.80 -16.65 1.73
N LYS A 94 2.95 -16.88 2.37
CA LYS A 94 3.28 -18.16 3.04
C LYS A 94 3.11 -18.11 4.56
N GLY A 95 2.82 -16.93 5.13
CA GLY A 95 2.77 -16.74 6.58
C GLY A 95 4.09 -17.08 7.30
N THR A 96 5.23 -17.05 6.60
CA THR A 96 6.53 -17.50 7.15
C THR A 96 7.32 -16.38 7.81
N ASP A 97 6.87 -15.14 7.64
CA ASP A 97 7.49 -13.96 8.25
C ASP A 97 7.10 -13.88 9.72
N ASN A 98 7.75 -14.70 10.55
CA ASN A 98 7.68 -14.61 12.02
C ASN A 98 8.44 -13.36 12.52
N ILE A 99 8.04 -12.18 12.04
CA ILE A 99 8.62 -10.90 12.43
C ILE A 99 7.79 -10.35 13.60
N SER A 100 8.42 -10.17 14.75
CA SER A 100 7.76 -9.57 15.92
C SER A 100 7.60 -8.05 15.73
N MET A 101 6.57 -7.47 16.35
CA MET A 101 6.38 -6.01 16.38
C MET A 101 7.62 -5.27 16.91
N GLU A 102 8.32 -5.86 17.88
CA GLU A 102 9.57 -5.31 18.42
C GLU A 102 10.66 -5.17 17.33
N LYS A 103 10.79 -6.15 16.43
CA LYS A 103 11.74 -6.09 15.32
C LYS A 103 11.34 -5.02 14.30
N ILE A 104 10.04 -4.87 14.04
CA ILE A 104 9.51 -3.81 13.16
C ILE A 104 9.83 -2.44 13.76
N ASP A 105 9.51 -2.23 15.04
CA ASP A 105 9.74 -0.96 15.73
C ASP A 105 11.24 -0.61 15.82
N ALA A 106 12.08 -1.60 16.10
CA ALA A 106 13.53 -1.42 16.12
C ALA A 106 14.06 -0.95 14.77
N GLU A 107 13.60 -1.57 13.67
CA GLU A 107 14.00 -1.20 12.32
C GLU A 107 13.50 0.20 11.93
N ILE A 108 12.23 0.52 12.21
CA ILE A 108 11.67 1.86 11.97
C ILE A 108 12.49 2.93 12.69
N ASN A 109 12.81 2.72 13.96
CA ASN A 109 13.56 3.68 14.76
C ASN A 109 15.01 3.81 14.27
N ARG A 110 15.65 2.71 13.89
CA ARG A 110 16.99 2.70 13.28
C ARG A 110 17.01 3.53 12.00
N THR A 111 16.11 3.25 11.05
CA THR A 111 16.04 3.98 9.77
C THR A 111 15.76 5.47 9.99
N ARG A 112 14.87 5.84 10.92
CA ARG A 112 14.60 7.24 11.28
C ARG A 112 15.84 7.95 11.81
N LYS A 113 16.64 7.28 12.66
CA LYS A 113 17.88 7.85 13.21
C LYS A 113 18.93 8.05 12.11
N GLU A 114 19.08 7.08 11.20
CA GLU A 114 20.03 7.16 10.07
C GLU A 114 19.67 8.30 9.10
N ARG A 115 18.39 8.46 8.75
CA ARG A 115 17.90 9.58 7.91
C ARG A 115 18.20 10.94 8.52
N ARG A 116 18.01 11.09 9.84
CA ARG A 116 18.33 12.33 10.56
C ARG A 116 19.84 12.61 10.60
N ALA A 117 20.67 11.58 10.59
CA ALA A 117 22.13 11.73 10.61
C ALA A 117 22.72 12.09 9.23
N GLY A 118 22.12 11.61 8.13
CA GLY A 118 22.57 11.87 6.76
C GLY A 118 22.07 13.16 6.10
N ALA A 119 21.19 13.92 6.76
CA ALA A 119 20.66 15.19 6.28
C ALA A 119 21.53 16.42 6.67
N LYS A 120 22.82 16.20 6.98
CA LYS A 120 23.79 17.24 7.36
C LYS A 120 24.75 17.55 6.22
#